data_AF-A0A8D0KVF0-F1
#
_entry.id   AF-A0A8D0KVF0-F1
#
_cell.length_a   1.000
_cell.length_b   1.000
_cell.length_c   1.000
_cell.angle_alpha   90.00
_cell.angle_beta   90.00
_cell.angle_gamma   90.00
#
_symmetry.space_group_name_H-M   'P 1'
#
loop_
_entity.id
_entity.type
_entity.pdbx_description
1 polymer ?
#
loop_
_entity_poly.entity_id
_entity_poly.type
_entity_poly.pdbx_seq_one_letter_code
_entity_poly.pdbx_strand_id
1 'polypeptide(L)'
;SPVAMGSGAFTLVLALALVAWPITMSFQCQLSGLWRNELDSLMEISAVRDNGDFQGKYLTRVTLAGGCARASPLRGTQQQPGEGGWPTFAFTVHWDKFSNATTAFAGQCFVDTGGKETLTTMWLLREAVGSLEEDWKATRVGRNVFTRKRIRKGKILPSLSPSCEDTSSPAP
;
A
#
# COMPACT_ATOMS: atom_id res chain seq x y z
N SER A 1 -37.65 73.85 36.51
CA SER A 1 -36.43 73.53 35.75
C SER A 1 -35.21 73.61 36.66
N PRO A 2 -34.08 72.96 36.35
CA PRO A 2 -33.82 71.95 35.31
C PRO A 2 -33.90 70.52 35.93
N VAL A 3 -33.43 69.39 35.38
CA VAL A 3 -32.87 68.99 34.06
C VAL A 3 -33.65 67.74 33.58
N ALA A 4 -33.69 67.45 32.29
CA ALA A 4 -33.95 66.09 31.77
C ALA A 4 -32.77 65.65 30.88
N MET A 5 -32.10 64.55 31.21
CA MET A 5 -31.01 63.88 30.48
C MET A 5 -30.61 62.63 31.29
N GLY A 6 -30.38 61.44 30.74
CA GLY A 6 -30.60 60.92 29.39
C GLY A 6 -30.36 59.40 29.42
N SER A 7 -31.16 58.60 28.70
CA SER A 7 -31.07 57.14 28.77
C SER A 7 -29.84 56.61 28.02
N GLY A 8 -28.83 56.15 28.76
CA GLY A 8 -27.62 55.53 28.22
C GLY A 8 -27.80 54.04 27.97
N ALA A 9 -28.33 53.66 26.81
CA ALA A 9 -28.37 52.26 26.39
C ALA A 9 -26.96 51.76 26.02
N PHE A 10 -26.35 50.94 26.88
CA PHE A 10 -25.08 50.27 26.59
C PHE A 10 -25.29 49.09 25.63
N THR A 11 -25.09 49.32 24.34
CA THR A 11 -25.12 48.26 23.32
C THR A 11 -23.80 47.46 23.35
N LEU A 12 -23.80 46.30 24.00
CA LEU A 12 -22.65 45.41 24.05
C LEU A 12 -22.51 44.62 22.74
N VAL A 13 -21.60 45.05 21.84
CA VAL A 13 -21.35 44.35 20.57
C VAL A 13 -20.36 43.20 20.80
N LEU A 14 -20.88 41.98 20.92
CA LEU A 14 -20.06 40.77 21.07
C LEU A 14 -19.58 40.26 19.71
N ALA A 15 -18.34 40.57 19.34
CA ALA A 15 -17.74 40.08 18.10
C ALA A 15 -17.30 38.61 18.24
N LEU A 16 -18.08 37.67 17.69
CA LEU A 16 -17.65 36.28 17.53
C LEU A 16 -16.59 36.18 16.43
N ALA A 17 -15.32 36.15 16.83
CA ALA A 17 -14.23 35.73 15.95
C ALA A 17 -14.31 34.21 15.74
N LEU A 18 -14.99 33.79 14.67
CA LEU A 18 -14.95 32.41 14.19
C LEU A 18 -13.55 32.11 13.63
N VAL A 19 -12.66 31.63 14.50
CA VAL A 19 -11.37 31.07 14.09
C VAL A 19 -11.64 29.75 13.36
N ALA A 20 -11.88 29.86 12.05
CA ALA A 20 -11.90 28.71 11.17
C ALA A 20 -10.48 28.15 11.08
N TRP A 21 -10.13 27.21 11.97
CA TRP A 21 -8.98 26.34 11.73
C TRP A 21 -9.20 25.67 10.37
N PRO A 22 -8.27 25.83 9.41
CA PRO A 22 -8.34 25.04 8.20
C PRO A 22 -8.13 23.59 8.62
N ILE A 23 -9.22 22.80 8.59
CA ILE A 23 -9.11 21.35 8.61
C ILE A 23 -8.48 20.98 7.27
N THR A 24 -7.15 21.01 7.22
CA THR A 24 -6.37 20.40 6.16
C THR A 24 -6.67 18.92 6.22
N MET A 25 -7.66 18.48 5.44
CA MET A 25 -7.90 17.07 5.18
C MET A 25 -6.67 16.54 4.44
N SER A 26 -5.68 16.12 5.20
CA SER A 26 -4.60 15.29 4.70
C SER A 26 -5.24 14.00 4.22
N PHE A 27 -5.44 13.88 2.90
CA PHE A 27 -5.84 12.65 2.24
C PHE A 27 -4.68 11.63 2.28
N GLN A 28 -4.18 11.33 3.48
CA GLN A 28 -3.02 10.48 3.70
C GLN A 28 -3.33 9.08 3.20
N CYS A 29 -2.61 8.61 2.18
CA CYS A 29 -2.72 7.23 1.78
C CYS A 29 -2.18 6.29 2.87
N GLN A 30 -2.93 5.23 3.15
CA GLN A 30 -2.58 4.19 4.10
C GLN A 30 -2.20 2.90 3.38
N LEU A 31 -0.95 2.44 3.50
CA LEU A 31 -0.55 1.18 2.84
C LEU A 31 -1.25 -0.07 3.40
N SER A 32 -1.59 -0.10 4.69
CA SER A 32 -2.26 -1.25 5.32
C SER A 32 -3.58 -1.62 4.64
N GLY A 33 -3.84 -2.91 4.46
CA GLY A 33 -5.07 -3.45 3.86
C GLY A 33 -4.83 -4.29 2.59
N LEU A 34 -5.91 -4.59 1.86
CA LEU A 34 -5.85 -5.37 0.62
C LEU A 34 -5.76 -4.52 -0.64
N TRP A 35 -4.89 -4.99 -1.53
CA TRP A 35 -4.58 -4.41 -2.82
C TRP A 35 -4.68 -5.45 -3.94
N ARG A 36 -5.00 -5.00 -5.15
CA ARG A 36 -5.00 -5.80 -6.39
C ARG A 36 -4.32 -5.00 -7.50
N ASN A 37 -3.37 -5.60 -8.21
CA ASN A 37 -2.77 -4.98 -9.40
C ASN A 37 -3.58 -5.27 -10.67
N GLU A 38 -3.21 -4.64 -11.77
CA GLU A 38 -3.78 -4.82 -13.11
C GLU A 38 -3.63 -6.24 -13.68
N LEU A 39 -2.75 -7.05 -13.08
CA LEU A 39 -2.54 -8.47 -13.43
C LEU A 39 -3.27 -9.43 -12.47
N ASP A 40 -4.24 -8.94 -11.69
CA ASP A 40 -5.03 -9.70 -10.71
C ASP A 40 -4.26 -10.35 -9.55
N SER A 41 -2.97 -10.03 -9.41
CA SER A 41 -2.17 -10.38 -8.24
C SER A 41 -2.65 -9.58 -7.03
N LEU A 42 -2.56 -10.20 -5.85
CA LEU A 42 -3.13 -9.69 -4.62
C LEU A 42 -2.04 -9.46 -3.58
N MET A 43 -2.19 -8.39 -2.82
CA MET A 43 -1.26 -8.02 -1.76
C MET A 43 -2.02 -7.61 -0.51
N GLU A 44 -1.62 -8.16 0.63
CA GLU A 44 -2.13 -7.84 1.96
C GLU A 44 -1.00 -7.23 2.79
N ILE A 45 -1.11 -5.95 3.13
CA ILE A 45 -0.15 -5.24 3.99
C ILE A 45 -0.77 -5.12 5.39
N SER A 46 -0.01 -5.49 6.42
CA SER A 46 -0.42 -5.37 7.83
C SER A 46 -0.43 -3.89 8.29
N ALA A 47 -0.69 -3.63 9.57
CA ALA A 47 -0.41 -2.30 10.14
C ALA A 47 1.03 -1.87 9.84
N VAL A 48 1.20 -0.65 9.32
CA VAL A 48 2.52 0.02 9.25
C VAL A 48 2.87 0.49 10.65
N ARG A 49 4.12 0.26 11.08
CA ARG A 49 4.62 0.67 12.40
C ARG A 49 5.08 2.14 12.38
N ASP A 50 5.27 2.71 13.55
CA ASP A 50 5.72 4.10 13.73
C ASP A 50 7.11 4.38 13.12
N ASN A 51 7.96 3.35 12.97
CA ASN A 51 9.25 3.45 12.27
C ASN A 51 9.14 3.29 10.74
N GLY A 52 7.93 3.14 10.20
CA GLY A 52 7.67 2.90 8.77
C GLY A 52 7.68 1.42 8.34
N ASP A 53 8.13 0.49 9.20
CA ASP A 53 8.16 -0.94 8.84
C ASP A 53 6.76 -1.51 8.61
N PHE A 54 6.65 -2.39 7.63
CA PHE A 54 5.48 -3.24 7.46
C PHE A 54 5.85 -4.64 6.98
N GLN A 55 4.90 -5.56 7.18
CA GLN A 55 4.97 -6.93 6.67
C GLN A 55 3.62 -7.33 6.09
N GLY A 56 3.60 -8.40 5.30
CA GLY A 56 2.39 -8.81 4.62
C GLY A 56 2.51 -10.14 3.88
N LYS A 57 1.57 -10.35 2.96
CA LYS A 57 1.57 -11.48 2.04
C LYS A 57 1.27 -11.02 0.62
N TYR A 58 1.98 -11.60 -0.35
CA TYR A 58 1.74 -11.41 -1.77
C TYR A 58 1.29 -12.74 -2.38
N LEU A 59 0.25 -12.70 -3.19
CA LEU A 59 -0.22 -13.83 -4.01
C LEU A 59 -0.20 -13.38 -5.47
N THR A 60 0.80 -13.84 -6.21
CA THR A 60 0.86 -13.57 -7.65
C THR A 60 -0.23 -14.34 -8.40
N ARG A 61 -0.74 -13.75 -9.47
CA ARG A 61 -1.60 -14.43 -10.45
C ARG A 61 -0.80 -15.06 -11.59
N VAL A 62 0.42 -14.57 -11.82
CA VAL A 62 1.30 -14.97 -12.93
C VAL A 62 2.60 -15.55 -12.37
N THR A 63 3.04 -16.68 -12.93
CA THR A 63 4.28 -17.37 -12.52
C THR A 63 5.12 -17.67 -13.76
N LEU A 64 6.45 -17.52 -13.65
CA LEU A 64 7.35 -17.71 -14.80
C LEU A 64 7.40 -19.17 -15.27
N ALA A 65 7.36 -20.12 -14.34
CA ALA A 65 7.50 -21.55 -14.61
C ALA A 65 6.15 -22.29 -14.73
N GLY A 66 5.02 -21.58 -14.79
CA GLY A 66 3.68 -22.18 -14.75
C GLY A 66 3.31 -22.87 -13.43
N GLY A 67 4.23 -22.94 -12.46
CA GLY A 67 4.01 -23.53 -11.14
C GLY A 67 2.89 -22.83 -10.36
N CYS A 68 2.22 -23.60 -9.50
CA CYS A 68 1.07 -23.12 -8.75
C CYS A 68 1.46 -22.00 -7.77
N ALA A 69 0.90 -20.80 -7.97
CA ALA A 69 1.22 -19.63 -7.16
C ALA A 69 0.79 -19.79 -5.70
N ARG A 70 1.73 -19.64 -4.77
CA ARG A 70 1.47 -19.73 -3.32
C ARG A 70 1.65 -18.36 -2.65
N ALA A 71 0.86 -18.10 -1.60
CA ALA A 71 0.98 -16.87 -0.82
C ALA A 71 2.36 -16.79 -0.13
N SER A 72 3.13 -15.80 -0.55
CA SER A 72 4.54 -15.57 -0.20
C SER A 72 4.68 -14.39 0.76
N PRO A 73 5.62 -14.41 1.71
CA PRO A 73 5.82 -13.30 2.64
C PRO A 73 6.35 -12.06 1.91
N LEU A 74 5.92 -10.88 2.36
CA LEU A 74 6.53 -9.60 2.00
C LEU A 74 6.94 -8.80 3.25
N ARG A 75 8.00 -8.01 3.12
CA ARG A 75 8.50 -7.08 4.15
C ARG A 75 8.95 -5.79 3.49
N GLY A 76 8.70 -4.65 4.12
CA GLY A 76 9.04 -3.37 3.53
C GLY A 76 9.01 -2.21 4.53
N THR A 77 9.31 -1.03 4.01
CA THR A 77 9.38 0.23 4.76
C THR A 77 8.68 1.33 3.97
N GLN A 78 7.86 2.12 4.65
CA GLN A 78 7.28 3.35 4.14
C GLN A 78 8.09 4.55 4.65
N GLN A 79 8.35 5.52 3.77
CA GLN A 79 8.85 6.82 4.22
C GLN A 79 7.76 7.53 5.04
N GLN A 80 8.16 8.22 6.11
CA GLN A 80 7.24 9.11 6.82
C GLN A 80 6.79 10.23 5.87
N PRO A 81 5.48 10.58 5.82
CA PRO A 81 5.02 11.69 4.99
C PRO A 81 5.70 12.99 5.40
N GLY A 82 6.47 13.59 4.48
CA GLY A 82 6.96 14.95 4.64
C GLY A 82 5.87 15.98 4.32
N GLU A 83 6.14 17.26 4.57
CA GLU A 83 5.21 18.34 4.20
C GLU A 83 4.91 18.31 2.69
N GLY A 84 3.64 18.16 2.33
CA GLY A 84 3.14 18.21 0.95
C GLY A 84 3.37 16.96 0.08
N GLY A 85 4.02 15.91 0.59
CA GLY A 85 4.37 14.71 -0.20
C GLY A 85 3.57 13.45 0.16
N TRP A 86 3.10 12.71 -0.85
CA TRP A 86 2.57 11.36 -0.60
C TRP A 86 3.69 10.35 -0.27
N PRO A 87 3.46 9.39 0.64
CA PRO A 87 4.51 8.48 1.09
C PRO A 87 5.06 7.60 -0.04
N THR A 88 6.38 7.58 -0.17
CA THR A 88 7.11 6.55 -0.92
C THR A 88 7.27 5.29 -0.05
N PHE A 89 7.50 4.16 -0.68
CA PHE A 89 7.74 2.89 0.01
C PHE A 89 8.53 1.92 -0.86
N ALA A 90 9.14 0.94 -0.20
CA ALA A 90 9.73 -0.23 -0.86
C ALA A 90 9.40 -1.50 -0.08
N PHE A 91 9.32 -2.64 -0.76
CA PHE A 91 9.17 -3.96 -0.12
C PHE A 91 9.80 -5.07 -0.96
N THR A 92 10.24 -6.14 -0.30
CA THR A 92 10.63 -7.39 -0.97
C THR A 92 9.54 -8.45 -0.82
N VAL A 93 9.43 -9.33 -1.82
CA VAL A 93 8.66 -10.57 -1.80
C VAL A 93 9.61 -11.73 -2.02
N HIS A 94 9.61 -12.70 -1.11
CA HIS A 94 10.47 -13.88 -1.17
C HIS A 94 9.62 -15.05 -1.66
N TRP A 95 9.89 -15.62 -2.84
CA TRP A 95 9.00 -16.60 -3.50
C TRP A 95 9.18 -18.05 -3.02
N ASP A 96 9.60 -18.20 -1.77
CA ASP A 96 10.13 -19.40 -1.08
C ASP A 96 9.39 -20.72 -1.37
N LYS A 97 8.07 -20.68 -1.49
CA LYS A 97 7.21 -21.87 -1.64
C LYS A 97 7.04 -22.40 -3.07
N PHE A 98 7.46 -21.67 -4.10
CA PHE A 98 7.23 -22.08 -5.50
C PHE A 98 8.26 -21.57 -6.52
N SER A 99 9.24 -20.74 -6.12
CA SER A 99 10.31 -20.28 -7.00
C SER A 99 11.55 -19.86 -6.20
N ASN A 100 12.75 -20.20 -6.69
CA ASN A 100 13.99 -19.70 -6.10
C ASN A 100 14.30 -18.29 -6.63
N ALA A 101 13.50 -17.32 -6.19
CA ALA A 101 13.56 -15.95 -6.66
C ALA A 101 13.12 -14.94 -5.57
N THR A 102 13.47 -13.68 -5.77
CA THR A 102 13.02 -12.54 -4.93
C THR A 102 12.59 -11.40 -5.83
N THR A 103 11.51 -10.71 -5.49
CA THR A 103 11.13 -9.44 -6.16
C THR A 103 11.23 -8.28 -5.19
N ALA A 104 11.98 -7.25 -5.56
CA ALA A 104 11.94 -5.95 -4.88
C ALA A 104 10.97 -5.01 -5.62
N PHE A 105 10.10 -4.34 -4.88
CA PHE A 105 9.20 -3.29 -5.36
C PHE A 105 9.60 -1.96 -4.73
N ALA A 106 9.55 -0.88 -5.52
CA ALA A 106 9.66 0.49 -5.04
C ALA A 106 8.54 1.33 -5.67
N GLY A 107 7.97 2.26 -4.92
CA GLY A 107 6.84 3.02 -5.41
C GLY A 107 6.38 4.14 -4.49
N GLN A 108 5.24 4.72 -4.86
CA GLN A 108 4.58 5.79 -4.13
C GLN A 108 3.07 5.55 -4.16
N CYS A 109 2.40 5.85 -3.06
CA CYS A 109 0.94 5.88 -3.05
C CYS A 109 0.44 7.27 -3.46
N PHE A 110 -0.71 7.33 -4.11
CA PHE A 110 -1.39 8.56 -4.49
C PHE A 110 -2.85 8.47 -4.06
N VAL A 111 -3.45 9.61 -3.73
CA VAL A 111 -4.90 9.74 -3.52
C VAL A 111 -5.43 10.77 -4.50
N ASP A 112 -6.48 10.42 -5.25
CA ASP A 112 -7.14 11.35 -6.18
C ASP A 112 -8.17 12.25 -5.47
N THR A 113 -8.74 13.20 -6.21
CA THR A 113 -9.77 14.14 -5.71
C THR A 113 -11.07 13.45 -5.27
N GLY A 114 -11.29 12.18 -5.62
CA GLY A 114 -12.39 11.35 -5.15
C GLY A 114 -12.04 10.49 -3.93
N GLY A 115 -10.84 10.65 -3.35
CA GLY A 115 -10.37 9.87 -2.22
C GLY A 115 -9.91 8.45 -2.58
N LYS A 116 -9.72 8.13 -3.86
CA LYS A 116 -9.30 6.78 -4.29
C LYS A 116 -7.79 6.65 -4.20
N GLU A 117 -7.34 5.74 -3.34
CA GLU A 117 -5.93 5.41 -3.19
C GLU A 117 -5.43 4.47 -4.31
N THR A 118 -4.23 4.75 -4.82
CA THR A 118 -3.54 3.97 -5.86
C THR A 118 -2.05 3.85 -5.54
N LEU A 119 -1.50 2.63 -5.55
CA LEU A 119 -0.04 2.42 -5.48
C LEU A 119 0.52 2.35 -6.89
N THR A 120 1.50 3.18 -7.24
CA THR A 120 2.28 2.98 -8.48
C THR A 120 3.66 2.49 -8.10
N THR A 121 4.09 1.39 -8.72
CA THR A 121 5.33 0.69 -8.36
C THR A 121 6.11 0.30 -9.60
N MET A 122 7.43 0.32 -9.49
CA MET A 122 8.31 -0.49 -10.33
C MET A 122 8.86 -1.66 -9.51
N TRP A 123 9.26 -2.72 -10.19
CA TRP A 123 9.82 -3.91 -9.56
C TRP A 123 11.01 -4.47 -10.32
N LEU A 124 11.89 -5.13 -9.56
CA LEU A 124 12.99 -5.96 -10.04
C LEU A 124 12.78 -7.38 -9.51
N LEU A 125 12.54 -8.33 -10.42
CA LEU A 125 12.49 -9.76 -10.12
C LEU A 125 13.87 -10.35 -10.38
N ARG A 126 14.50 -10.88 -9.33
CA ARG A 126 15.78 -11.57 -9.38
C ARG A 126 15.55 -13.08 -9.25
N GLU A 127 15.90 -13.80 -10.29
CA GLU A 127 15.95 -15.27 -10.31
C GLU A 127 17.34 -15.74 -9.81
N ALA A 128 17.39 -16.89 -9.14
CA ALA A 128 18.65 -17.58 -8.89
C ALA A 128 19.18 -18.23 -10.18
N VAL A 129 20.49 -18.19 -10.38
CA VAL A 129 21.18 -18.78 -11.54
C VAL A 129 22.34 -19.66 -11.08
N GLY A 130 22.79 -20.59 -11.92
CA GLY A 130 23.77 -21.62 -11.54
C GLY A 130 25.21 -21.11 -11.47
N SER A 131 25.53 -20.02 -12.16
CA SER A 131 26.87 -19.43 -12.19
C SER A 131 26.86 -17.92 -12.45
N LEU A 132 28.03 -17.28 -12.36
CA LEU A 132 28.16 -15.83 -12.59
C LEU A 132 27.98 -15.46 -14.07
N GLU A 133 28.36 -16.36 -14.98
CA GLU A 133 28.19 -16.21 -16.44
C GLU A 133 26.71 -16.17 -16.86
N GLU A 134 25.80 -16.61 -15.98
CA GLU A 134 24.35 -16.54 -16.17
C GLU A 134 23.71 -15.28 -15.56
N ASP A 135 24.45 -14.43 -14.85
CA ASP A 135 23.91 -13.27 -14.13
C ASP A 135 23.15 -12.28 -15.03
N TRP A 136 23.64 -12.09 -16.27
CA TRP A 136 23.11 -11.13 -17.25
C TRP A 136 21.63 -11.35 -17.59
N LYS A 137 21.12 -12.59 -17.48
CA LYS A 137 19.72 -12.96 -17.73
C LYS A 137 18.87 -13.06 -16.46
N ALA A 138 19.47 -12.94 -15.28
CA ALA A 138 18.86 -13.27 -14.00
C ALA A 138 17.91 -12.20 -13.44
N THR A 139 17.87 -11.00 -14.02
CA THR A 139 17.09 -9.86 -13.49
C THR A 139 16.10 -9.35 -14.52
N ARG A 140 14.81 -9.32 -14.16
CA ARG A 140 13.71 -8.74 -14.95
C ARG A 140 13.18 -7.48 -14.27
N VAL A 141 12.74 -6.51 -15.06
CA VAL A 141 12.14 -5.26 -14.59
C VAL A 141 10.70 -5.13 -15.07
N GLY A 142 9.85 -4.48 -14.28
CA GLY A 142 8.50 -4.13 -14.69
C GLY A 142 7.85 -3.07 -13.82
N ARG A 143 6.55 -2.87 -14.04
CA ARG A 143 5.67 -1.92 -13.33
C ARG A 143 4.44 -2.67 -12.84
N ASN A 144 3.88 -2.25 -11.72
CA ASN A 144 2.49 -2.58 -11.35
C ASN A 144 1.77 -1.37 -10.75
N VAL A 145 0.46 -1.31 -10.95
CA VAL A 145 -0.45 -0.29 -10.41
C VAL A 145 -1.51 -0.98 -9.56
N PHE A 146 -1.44 -0.83 -8.25
CA PHE A 146 -2.39 -1.45 -7.32
C PHE A 146 -3.51 -0.50 -6.94
N THR A 147 -4.72 -1.05 -6.82
CA THR A 147 -5.90 -0.36 -6.27
C THR A 147 -6.50 -1.15 -5.12
N ARG A 148 -7.27 -0.49 -4.26
CA ARG A 148 -7.93 -1.10 -3.11
C ARG A 148 -8.86 -2.25 -3.50
N LYS A 149 -8.64 -3.44 -2.91
CA LYS A 149 -9.53 -4.58 -3.09
C LYS A 149 -10.58 -4.62 -1.98
N ARG A 150 -11.83 -4.31 -2.32
CA ARG A 150 -12.98 -4.50 -1.42
C ARG A 150 -13.19 -6.00 -1.12
N ILE A 151 -13.17 -6.36 0.15
CA ILE A 151 -13.55 -7.70 0.64
C ILE A 151 -15.08 -7.77 0.76
N ARG A 152 -15.70 -8.84 0.24
CA ARG A 152 -17.02 -9.27 0.74
C ARG A 152 -16.81 -10.03 2.04
N LYS A 153 -17.53 -9.64 3.11
CA LYS A 153 -17.43 -10.18 4.48
C LYS A 153 -17.15 -11.70 4.46
N GLY A 154 -16.04 -12.13 5.05
CA GLY A 154 -15.63 -13.54 5.13
C GLY A 154 -14.58 -14.04 4.12
N LYS A 155 -14.14 -13.24 3.13
CA LYS A 155 -13.06 -13.63 2.20
C LYS A 155 -11.72 -12.92 2.50
N ILE A 156 -10.77 -13.65 3.07
CA ILE A 156 -9.40 -13.20 3.38
C ILE A 156 -8.43 -13.72 2.30
N LEU A 157 -7.23 -13.15 2.14
CA LEU A 157 -6.21 -13.58 1.16
C LEU A 157 -5.97 -15.12 1.10
N PRO A 158 -5.92 -15.88 2.22
CA PRO A 158 -5.83 -17.34 2.17
C PRO A 158 -6.98 -18.01 1.39
N SER A 159 -8.22 -17.54 1.57
CA SER A 159 -9.41 -18.04 0.85
C SER A 159 -9.47 -17.67 -0.65
N LEU A 160 -8.48 -16.90 -1.12
CA LEU A 160 -8.31 -16.48 -2.51
C LEU A 160 -7.08 -17.13 -3.16
N SER A 161 -6.31 -17.92 -2.41
CA SER A 161 -5.23 -18.74 -2.94
C SER A 161 -5.83 -19.92 -3.72
N PRO A 162 -5.27 -20.29 -4.89
CA PRO A 162 -5.69 -21.51 -5.57
C PRO A 162 -5.38 -22.73 -4.69
N SER A 163 -6.22 -23.76 -4.77
CA SER A 163 -5.91 -25.07 -4.19
C SER A 163 -4.82 -25.74 -5.04
N CYS A 164 -3.57 -25.47 -4.71
CA CYS A 164 -2.47 -26.31 -5.18
C CYS A 164 -2.59 -27.66 -4.50
N GLU A 165 -2.89 -28.73 -5.24
CA GLU A 165 -2.57 -30.07 -4.75
C GLU A 165 -1.05 -30.16 -4.58
N ASP A 166 -0.58 -30.74 -3.48
CA ASP A 166 0.83 -31.06 -3.31
C ASP A 166 1.15 -32.29 -4.17
N THR A 167 1.30 -32.08 -5.48
CA THR A 167 1.80 -33.11 -6.41
C THR A 167 3.26 -33.39 -6.09
N SER A 168 3.49 -34.29 -5.15
CA SER A 168 4.79 -34.90 -4.91
C SER A 168 5.17 -35.73 -6.14
N SER A 169 5.84 -35.12 -7.12
CA SER A 169 6.55 -35.88 -8.13
C SER A 169 7.58 -36.78 -7.43
N PRO A 170 7.63 -38.08 -7.73
CA PRO A 170 8.70 -38.93 -7.24
C PRO A 170 10.04 -38.41 -7.81
N ALA A 171 11.08 -38.48 -7.01
CA ALA A 171 12.44 -38.18 -7.45
C ALA A 171 12.89 -39.18 -8.54
N PRO A 172 13.78 -38.76 -9.46
CA PRO A 172 14.36 -39.65 -10.48
C PRO A 172 15.27 -40.72 -9.88
#